data_AF-A0A439KHR1-F1
#
_entry.id   AF-A0A439KHR1-F1
#
_cell.length_a   1.000
_cell.length_b   1.000
_cell.length_c   1.000
_cell.angle_alpha   90.00
_cell.angle_beta   90.00
_cell.angle_gamma   90.00
#
_symmetry.space_group_name_H-M   'P 1'
#
loop_
_entity.id
_entity.type
_entity.pdbx_description
1 polymer ?
#
loop_
_entity_poly.entity_id
_entity_poly.type
_entity_poly.pdbx_seq_one_letter_code
_entity_poly.pdbx_strand_id
1 'polypeptide(L)'
;PLAAVSLGTPHFSHHEWMRLLPMLRHIAPGRGIPIYVNTGRATLTRLQDEGELESVKAFNLIPVTDTCTYVTTIIERLDGVVMTNSGKWAHYAPGNIGVSVAFGEMEDCIRSAAVGHVVRGAP
;
A
#
# COMPACT_ATOMS: atom_id res chain seq x y z
N PRO A 1 8.74 9.82 -10.46
CA PRO A 1 9.24 8.88 -9.43
C PRO A 1 8.09 8.54 -8.47
N LEU A 2 8.02 7.29 -8.04
CA LEU A 2 7.06 6.86 -7.03
C LEU A 2 7.65 7.12 -5.64
N ALA A 3 6.86 7.69 -4.74
CA ALA A 3 7.25 7.94 -3.35
C ALA A 3 6.76 6.84 -2.41
N ALA A 4 5.54 6.35 -2.62
CA ALA A 4 4.94 5.30 -1.81
C ALA A 4 3.79 4.59 -2.55
N VAL A 5 3.34 3.48 -1.96
CA VAL A 5 2.04 2.85 -2.25
C VAL A 5 1.17 2.91 -1.00
N SER A 6 -0.11 3.23 -1.15
CA SER A 6 -1.08 3.21 -0.05
C SER A 6 -2.32 2.42 -0.45
N LEU A 7 -2.63 1.32 0.24
CA LEU A 7 -3.70 0.40 -0.11
C LEU A 7 -4.84 0.39 0.92
N GLY A 8 -6.05 0.18 0.42
CA GLY A 8 -7.13 -0.39 1.23
C GLY A 8 -7.90 0.53 2.17
N THR A 9 -7.71 1.85 2.08
CA THR A 9 -8.46 2.77 2.95
C THR A 9 -9.97 2.75 2.60
N PRO A 10 -10.90 2.61 3.59
CA PRO A 10 -10.69 2.70 5.03
C PRO A 10 -10.16 1.43 5.71
N HIS A 11 -10.54 0.23 5.26
CA HIS A 11 -10.12 -1.03 5.88
C HIS A 11 -9.92 -2.14 4.83
N PHE A 12 -8.67 -2.51 4.61
CA PHE A 12 -8.28 -3.67 3.81
C PHE A 12 -8.67 -4.95 4.54
N SER A 13 -9.51 -5.74 3.90
CA SER A 13 -10.07 -6.99 4.42
C SER A 13 -9.05 -8.12 4.45
N HIS A 14 -9.33 -9.17 5.23
CA HIS A 14 -8.50 -10.39 5.23
C HIS A 14 -8.42 -11.02 3.83
N HIS A 15 -9.52 -11.04 3.07
CA HIS A 15 -9.51 -11.55 1.70
C HIS A 15 -8.60 -10.73 0.77
N GLU A 16 -8.57 -9.41 0.91
CA GLU A 16 -7.64 -8.58 0.17
C GLU A 16 -6.17 -8.85 0.53
N TRP A 17 -5.86 -9.08 1.81
CA TRP A 17 -4.55 -9.54 2.23
C TRP A 17 -4.15 -10.86 1.57
N MET A 18 -5.06 -11.82 1.52
CA MET A 18 -4.80 -13.12 0.86
C MET A 18 -4.56 -12.99 -0.65
N ARG A 19 -4.98 -11.89 -1.28
CA ARG A 19 -4.62 -11.55 -2.66
C ARG A 19 -3.29 -10.81 -2.77
N LEU A 20 -3.02 -9.89 -1.83
CA LEU A 20 -1.81 -9.07 -1.81
C LEU A 20 -0.54 -9.89 -1.53
N LEU A 21 -0.55 -10.78 -0.53
CA LEU A 21 0.66 -11.50 -0.09
C LEU A 21 1.27 -12.37 -1.21
N PRO A 22 0.50 -13.16 -1.98
CA PRO A 22 1.03 -13.85 -3.15
C PRO A 22 1.63 -12.89 -4.20
N MET A 23 0.99 -11.74 -4.47
CA MET A 23 1.51 -10.75 -5.42
C MET A 23 2.85 -10.17 -4.96
N LEU A 24 2.98 -9.85 -3.67
CA LEU A 24 4.25 -9.38 -3.11
C LEU A 24 5.36 -10.43 -3.27
N ARG A 25 5.06 -11.71 -3.00
CA ARG A 25 6.05 -12.80 -3.19
C ARG A 25 6.45 -12.99 -4.65
N HIS A 26 5.50 -12.86 -5.58
CA HIS A 26 5.75 -13.04 -7.01
C HIS A 26 6.52 -11.87 -7.62
N ILE A 27 6.08 -10.64 -7.35
CA ILE A 27 6.67 -9.41 -7.93
C ILE A 27 7.96 -9.04 -7.19
N ALA A 28 8.05 -9.35 -5.90
CA ALA A 28 9.19 -9.08 -5.02
C ALA A 28 9.66 -7.62 -5.05
N PRO A 29 8.79 -6.63 -4.73
CA PRO A 29 9.21 -5.24 -4.66
C PRO A 29 10.28 -5.10 -3.57
N GLY A 30 11.48 -4.63 -3.93
CA GLY A 30 12.55 -4.39 -2.97
C GLY A 30 12.15 -3.41 -1.85
N ARG A 31 13.08 -3.07 -0.96
CA ARG A 31 12.77 -2.21 0.21
C ARG A 31 12.68 -0.70 -0.10
N GLY A 32 12.90 -0.30 -1.35
CA GLY A 32 13.06 1.11 -1.74
C GLY A 32 11.78 1.95 -1.71
N ILE A 33 10.62 1.33 -1.92
CA ILE A 33 9.31 2.02 -1.90
C ILE A 33 8.47 1.46 -0.76
N PRO A 34 8.02 2.28 0.21
CA PRO A 34 7.12 1.84 1.28
C PRO A 34 5.73 1.52 0.73
N ILE A 35 5.16 0.41 1.22
CA ILE A 35 3.83 -0.10 0.88
C ILE A 35 2.97 -0.08 2.13
N TYR A 36 2.18 0.97 2.29
CA TYR A 36 1.26 1.12 3.41
C TYR A 36 -0.05 0.39 3.13
N VAL A 37 -0.56 -0.37 4.09
CA VAL A 37 -1.85 -1.06 3.97
C VAL A 37 -2.72 -0.72 5.17
N ASN A 38 -3.77 0.07 4.92
CA ASN A 38 -4.72 0.44 5.96
C ASN A 38 -5.64 -0.73 6.28
N THR A 39 -5.54 -1.31 7.48
CA THR A 39 -6.36 -2.47 7.89
C THR A 39 -6.88 -2.33 9.32
N GLY A 40 -7.81 -3.17 9.73
CA GLY A 40 -8.34 -3.19 11.09
C GLY A 40 -7.46 -4.02 12.03
N ARG A 41 -7.45 -3.69 13.33
CA ARG A 41 -6.68 -4.42 14.36
C ARG A 41 -6.98 -5.92 14.37
N ALA A 42 -8.26 -6.31 14.34
CA ALA A 42 -8.66 -7.72 14.32
C ALA A 42 -8.14 -8.48 13.10
N THR A 43 -8.14 -7.84 11.92
CA THR A 43 -7.56 -8.43 10.69
C THR A 43 -6.06 -8.59 10.82
N LEU A 44 -5.37 -7.57 11.34
CA LEU A 44 -3.92 -7.62 11.53
C LEU A 44 -3.52 -8.73 12.53
N THR A 45 -4.19 -8.81 13.67
CA THR A 45 -3.96 -9.88 14.66
C THR A 45 -4.17 -11.25 14.05
N ARG A 46 -5.26 -11.45 13.30
CA ARG A 46 -5.51 -12.72 12.61
C ARG A 46 -4.38 -13.11 11.66
N LEU A 47 -3.87 -12.19 10.86
CA LEU A 47 -2.76 -12.46 9.93
C LEU A 47 -1.46 -12.80 10.67
N GLN A 48 -1.23 -12.21 11.84
CA GLN A 48 -0.09 -12.51 12.69
C GLN A 48 -0.21 -13.91 13.31
N ASP A 49 -1.39 -14.25 13.84
CA ASP A 49 -1.66 -15.58 14.41
C ASP A 49 -1.56 -16.70 13.36
N GLU A 50 -1.97 -16.42 12.12
CA GLU A 50 -1.84 -17.33 10.97
C GLU A 50 -0.41 -17.39 10.41
N GLY A 51 0.51 -16.51 10.85
CA GLY A 51 1.90 -16.44 10.36
C GLY A 51 2.04 -15.91 8.92
N GLU A 52 0.99 -15.33 8.35
CA GLU A 52 0.90 -14.93 6.94
C GLU A 52 1.90 -13.82 6.57
N LEU A 53 2.23 -12.96 7.54
CA LEU A 53 3.14 -11.83 7.33
C LEU A 53 4.63 -12.23 7.34
N GLU A 54 4.98 -13.44 7.79
CA GLU A 54 6.38 -13.88 7.89
C GLU A 54 7.08 -13.85 6.53
N SER A 55 6.40 -14.33 5.49
CA SER A 55 6.93 -14.46 4.14
C SER A 55 7.19 -13.13 3.42
N VAL A 56 6.70 -12.01 3.95
CA VAL A 56 6.76 -10.68 3.32
C VAL A 56 7.56 -9.66 4.14
N LYS A 57 8.18 -10.05 5.25
CA LYS A 57 9.06 -9.19 6.08
C LYS A 57 10.27 -8.63 5.33
N ALA A 58 10.68 -9.29 4.25
CA ALA A 58 11.75 -8.83 3.37
C ALA A 58 11.39 -7.53 2.63
N PHE A 59 10.09 -7.27 2.42
CA PHE A 59 9.58 -6.09 1.71
C PHE A 59 9.31 -4.93 2.66
N ASN A 60 9.22 -3.72 2.11
CA ASN A 60 8.87 -2.52 2.88
C ASN A 60 7.33 -2.41 3.04
N LEU A 61 6.72 -3.46 3.60
CA LEU A 61 5.29 -3.56 3.85
C LEU A 61 4.96 -3.04 5.26
N ILE A 62 4.05 -2.08 5.35
CA ILE A 62 3.72 -1.37 6.59
C ILE A 62 2.20 -1.45 6.81
N PRO A 63 1.70 -2.45 7.57
CA PRO A 63 0.32 -2.47 8.02
C PRO A 63 0.03 -1.26 8.92
N VAL A 64 -1.04 -0.53 8.64
CA VAL A 64 -1.46 0.65 9.40
C VAL A 64 -2.84 0.41 9.97
N THR A 65 -2.95 0.48 11.31
CA THR A 65 -4.22 0.44 12.03
C THR A 65 -4.50 1.80 12.67
N ASP A 66 -5.75 2.05 13.04
CA ASP A 66 -6.16 3.17 13.93
C ASP A 66 -5.98 4.60 13.42
N THR A 67 -5.42 4.77 12.23
CA THR A 67 -5.29 6.05 11.55
C THR A 67 -5.36 5.89 10.04
N CYS A 68 -5.68 6.96 9.33
CA CYS A 68 -5.58 7.00 7.87
C CYS A 68 -4.22 7.59 7.46
N THR A 69 -3.57 6.98 6.47
CA THR A 69 -2.31 7.45 5.88
C THR A 69 -2.42 8.83 5.21
N TYR A 70 -3.64 9.35 5.02
CA TYR A 70 -3.92 10.70 4.48
C TYR A 70 -4.34 11.73 5.55
N VAL A 71 -4.30 11.38 6.85
CA VAL A 71 -4.64 12.28 7.97
C VAL A 71 -3.45 12.51 8.90
N THR A 72 -2.62 11.48 9.10
CA THR A 72 -1.37 11.57 9.88
C THR A 72 -0.18 11.35 8.96
N THR A 73 0.88 12.13 9.10
CA THR A 73 2.10 12.09 8.26
C THR A 73 2.98 10.87 8.61
N ILE A 74 2.41 9.68 8.51
CA ILE A 74 3.15 8.40 8.57
C ILE A 74 3.84 8.08 7.24
N ILE A 75 3.53 8.83 6.18
CA ILE A 75 4.21 8.75 4.89
C ILE A 75 5.51 9.54 4.99
N GLU A 76 6.63 8.82 4.90
CA GLU A 76 7.98 9.36 5.10
C GLU A 76 8.41 10.36 4.02
N ARG A 77 7.85 10.22 2.82
CA ARG A 77 8.20 11.02 1.64
C ARG A 77 6.97 11.48 0.89
N LEU A 78 6.84 12.80 0.80
CA LEU A 78 5.76 13.47 0.06
C LEU A 78 6.25 14.04 -1.28
N ASP A 79 7.56 13.97 -1.54
CA ASP A 79 8.22 14.44 -2.77
C ASP A 79 8.08 13.41 -3.90
N GLY A 80 6.86 13.19 -4.38
CA GLY A 80 6.59 12.31 -5.51
C GLY A 80 5.13 11.89 -5.63
N VAL A 81 4.90 10.86 -6.46
CA VAL A 81 3.56 10.28 -6.64
C VAL A 81 3.34 9.17 -5.62
N VAL A 82 2.18 9.15 -4.98
CA VAL A 82 1.71 7.98 -4.22
C VAL A 82 0.68 7.24 -5.07
N MET A 83 0.87 5.95 -5.25
CA MET A 83 -0.10 5.11 -5.97
C MET A 83 -1.04 4.40 -4.98
N THR A 84 -2.32 4.32 -5.32
CA THR A 84 -3.34 3.71 -4.45
C THR A 84 -4.42 2.98 -5.23
N ASN A 85 -5.00 1.95 -4.60
CA ASN A 85 -6.21 1.28 -5.05
C ASN A 85 -7.48 1.76 -4.32
N SER A 86 -7.39 2.79 -3.47
CA SER A 86 -8.52 3.34 -2.73
C SER A 86 -8.98 4.67 -3.33
N GLY A 87 -10.23 4.71 -3.81
CA GLY A 87 -10.85 5.96 -4.29
C GLY A 87 -10.97 7.01 -3.18
N LYS A 88 -11.19 6.59 -1.93
CA LYS A 88 -11.23 7.49 -0.77
C LYS A 88 -9.86 8.12 -0.52
N TRP A 89 -8.79 7.31 -0.53
CA TRP A 89 -7.44 7.82 -0.36
C TRP A 89 -7.09 8.80 -1.48
N ALA A 90 -7.39 8.43 -2.73
CA ALA A 90 -7.11 9.26 -3.90
C ALA A 90 -7.86 10.60 -3.88
N HIS A 91 -9.06 10.63 -3.31
CA HIS A 91 -9.84 11.86 -3.18
C HIS A 91 -9.27 12.81 -2.12
N TYR A 92 -8.93 12.31 -0.92
CA TYR A 92 -8.58 13.18 0.21
C TYR A 92 -7.09 13.50 0.32
N ALA A 93 -6.19 12.58 -0.05
CA ALA A 93 -4.75 12.76 0.19
C ALA A 93 -4.13 14.00 -0.47
N PRO A 94 -4.48 14.37 -1.73
CA PRO A 94 -3.91 15.57 -2.34
C PRO A 94 -4.24 16.84 -1.54
N GLY A 95 -5.47 16.97 -1.06
CA GLY A 95 -5.90 18.13 -0.27
C GLY A 95 -5.35 18.15 1.15
N ASN A 96 -5.17 16.98 1.76
CA ASN A 96 -4.77 16.88 3.17
C ASN A 96 -3.25 16.92 3.38
N ILE A 97 -2.47 16.25 2.51
CA ILE A 97 -1.03 16.07 2.69
C ILE A 97 -0.21 16.52 1.47
N GLY A 98 -0.83 17.15 0.48
CA GLY A 98 -0.13 17.81 -0.63
C GLY A 98 0.55 16.87 -1.62
N VAL A 99 0.17 15.59 -1.66
CA VAL A 99 0.77 14.58 -2.55
C VAL A 99 0.12 14.54 -3.92
N SER A 100 0.90 14.21 -4.94
CA SER A 100 0.34 13.78 -6.23
C SER A 100 -0.12 12.33 -6.16
N VAL A 101 -1.26 12.01 -6.75
CA VAL A 101 -1.85 10.66 -6.68
C VAL A 101 -1.94 9.99 -8.04
N ALA A 102 -1.63 8.69 -8.06
CA ALA A 102 -2.02 7.77 -9.13
C ALA A 102 -3.01 6.74 -8.59
N PHE A 103 -4.22 6.70 -9.13
CA PHE A 103 -5.21 5.67 -8.80
C PHE A 103 -5.12 4.50 -9.79
N GLY A 104 -5.09 3.25 -9.30
CA GLY A 104 -5.00 2.06 -10.15
C GLY A 104 -5.22 0.76 -9.38
N GLU A 105 -5.07 -0.36 -10.09
CA GLU A 105 -5.27 -1.70 -9.53
C GLU A 105 -4.17 -2.08 -8.52
N MET A 106 -4.48 -3.02 -7.63
CA MET A 106 -3.53 -3.48 -6.60
C MET A 106 -2.24 -4.03 -7.22
N GLU A 107 -2.35 -4.80 -8.28
CA GLU A 107 -1.19 -5.37 -8.98
C GLU A 107 -0.29 -4.27 -9.56
N ASP A 108 -0.88 -3.26 -10.21
CA ASP A 108 -0.15 -2.12 -10.75
C ASP A 108 0.56 -1.32 -9.66
N CYS A 109 -0.06 -1.17 -8.49
CA CYS A 109 0.58 -0.55 -7.33
C CYS A 109 1.86 -1.31 -6.94
N ILE A 110 1.80 -2.65 -6.86
CA ILE A 110 2.94 -3.47 -6.46
C ILE A 110 4.03 -3.50 -7.54
N ARG A 111 3.65 -3.58 -8.82
CA ARG A 111 4.60 -3.47 -9.95
C ARG A 111 5.30 -2.11 -9.95
N SER A 112 4.56 -1.03 -9.71
CA SER A 112 5.12 0.33 -9.60
C SER A 112 6.10 0.45 -8.45
N ALA A 113 5.81 -0.17 -7.30
CA ALA A 113 6.72 -0.23 -6.15
C ALA A 113 8.03 -0.96 -6.49
N ALA A 114 7.98 -2.01 -7.30
CA ALA A 114 9.17 -2.76 -7.72
C ALA A 114 10.08 -1.95 -8.66
N VAL A 115 9.53 -1.11 -9.54
CA VAL A 115 10.32 -0.33 -10.52
C VAL A 115 10.58 1.13 -10.10
N GLY A 116 9.98 1.60 -9.01
CA GLY A 116 10.20 2.95 -8.47
C GLY A 116 9.52 4.09 -9.25
N HIS A 117 8.60 3.78 -10.16
CA HIS A 117 7.80 4.73 -10.90
C HIS A 117 6.43 4.13 -11.25
N VAL A 118 5.46 4.98 -11.60
CA VAL A 118 4.10 4.54 -11.93
C VAL A 118 4.11 3.69 -13.21
N VAL A 119 3.60 2.47 -13.10
CA VAL A 119 3.32 1.55 -14.21
C VAL A 119 1.85 1.15 -14.11
N ARG A 120 1.18 1.11 -15.26
CA ARG A 120 -0.19 0.60 -15.39
C ARG A 120 -0.16 -0.60 -16.32
N GLY A 121 -0.93 -1.64 -16.01
CA GLY A 121 -1.18 -2.73 -16.96
C GLY A 121 -1.73 -2.16 -18.25
N ALA A 122 -1.26 -2.67 -19.40
CA ALA A 122 -1.90 -2.37 -20.68
C ALA A 122 -3.37 -2.85 -20.61
N PRO A 123 -4.32 -2.11 -21.21
CA PRO A 123 -5.73 -2.51 -21.25
C PRO A 123 -5.94 -3.84 -21.97
#